data_AF-A0AA43DC32-F1
#
_entry.id   AF-A0AA43DC32-F1
#
_cell.length_a   1.000
_cell.length_b   1.000
_cell.length_c   1.000
_cell.angle_alpha   90.00
_cell.angle_beta   90.00
_cell.angle_gamma   90.00
#
_symmetry.space_group_name_H-M   'P 1'
#
loop_
_entity.id
_entity.type
_entity.pdbx_description
1 polymer ?
#
loop_
_entity_poly.entity_id
_entity_poly.type
_entity_poly.pdbx_seq_one_letter_code
_entity_poly.pdbx_strand_id
1 'polypeptide(L)'
;MNLRSFILLYALFITTLASAQLPKAIIDINGGVYGEIDGKKVGVARILLVFSPSDTVRTDASGNYEIRLPDFGMPIKVAILPSDYDIVVPPKGEIHFENLQPSKLSITCNIMVMGDQINEELMQQINSLNKNIRELQKKNNLSERKVLALQNTMMDTLLYYQQIQASLENKLDLQNKEILQLRDSIKIIFKKYYEALDEKFLRQQEDFTSVSEKLNTYISRAADLRDWMPKIKLCFERGDAAQNYSRLIKDYNQVRDKINAEHEKDISSVNHYWTNPETAKQLQETYNYLLNEVHDNTFLLWIGKINEYFAAVPAKPNQAQKVADAAQVLMKQKVAELEKQSEIIIELMRDQI
;
A
#
# COMPACT_ATOMS: atom_id res chain seq x y z
N MET A 1 -45.07 15.34 10.64
CA MET A 1 -44.37 14.65 9.53
C MET A 1 -43.48 13.58 10.13
N ASN A 2 -43.71 12.31 9.79
CA ASN A 2 -43.02 11.18 10.42
C ASN A 2 -41.60 11.00 9.84
N LEU A 3 -40.64 10.68 10.71
CA LEU A 3 -39.24 10.39 10.40
C LEU A 3 -39.07 9.31 9.31
N ARG A 4 -40.07 8.43 9.17
CA ARG A 4 -40.14 7.41 8.10
C ARG A 4 -40.32 7.99 6.69
N SER A 5 -40.95 9.16 6.56
CA SER A 5 -41.15 9.82 5.27
C SER A 5 -39.88 10.52 4.78
N PHE A 6 -38.95 10.87 5.68
CA PHE A 6 -37.67 11.49 5.32
C PHE A 6 -36.66 10.46 4.82
N ILE A 7 -36.65 9.26 5.41
CA ILE A 7 -35.74 8.17 5.01
C ILE A 7 -36.13 7.60 3.63
N LEU A 8 -37.42 7.55 3.31
CA LEU A 8 -37.91 7.13 1.99
C LEU A 8 -37.60 8.14 0.87
N LEU A 9 -37.60 9.44 1.16
CA LEU A 9 -37.21 10.46 0.17
C LEU A 9 -35.69 10.49 -0.08
N TYR A 10 -34.88 10.22 0.94
CA TYR A 10 -33.42 10.15 0.81
C TYR A 10 -32.96 8.88 0.07
N ALA A 11 -33.64 7.75 0.31
CA ALA A 11 -33.38 6.50 -0.42
C ALA A 11 -33.73 6.62 -1.92
N LEU A 12 -34.78 7.37 -2.27
CA LEU A 12 -35.16 7.60 -3.66
C LEU A 12 -34.21 8.55 -4.40
N PHE A 13 -33.49 9.44 -3.71
CA PHE A 13 -32.50 10.32 -4.33
C PHE A 13 -31.14 9.63 -4.57
N ILE A 14 -30.80 8.62 -3.75
CA ILE A 14 -29.56 7.84 -3.92
C ILE A 14 -29.72 6.77 -5.01
N THR A 15 -30.93 6.27 -5.27
CA THR A 15 -31.16 5.26 -6.32
C THR A 15 -31.33 5.81 -7.74
N THR A 16 -31.46 7.13 -7.93
CA THR A 16 -31.56 7.75 -9.28
C THR A 16 -30.25 8.37 -9.79
N LEU A 17 -29.15 8.22 -9.06
CA LEU A 17 -27.81 8.65 -9.49
C LEU A 17 -26.90 7.49 -9.94
N ALA A 18 -27.46 6.29 -10.10
CA ALA A 18 -26.73 5.11 -10.56
C ALA A 18 -27.18 4.67 -11.97
N SER A 19 -27.01 5.54 -12.97
CA SER A 19 -26.78 5.15 -14.37
C SER A 19 -26.49 6.35 -15.28
N ALA A 20 -25.76 7.36 -14.79
CA ALA A 20 -25.01 8.21 -15.70
C ALA A 20 -23.65 7.53 -15.90
N GLN A 21 -23.53 6.70 -16.94
CA GLN A 21 -22.22 6.27 -17.42
C GLN A 21 -21.44 7.56 -17.71
N LEU A 22 -20.43 7.85 -16.86
CA LEU A 22 -19.40 8.83 -17.18
C LEU A 22 -18.92 8.53 -18.60
N PRO A 23 -18.78 9.54 -19.48
CA PRO A 23 -18.24 9.30 -20.80
C PRO A 23 -16.88 8.61 -20.63
N LYS A 24 -16.73 7.40 -21.19
CA LYS A 24 -15.45 6.69 -21.19
C LYS A 24 -14.41 7.67 -21.74
N ALA A 25 -13.39 7.97 -20.94
CA ALA A 25 -12.33 8.89 -21.34
C ALA A 25 -11.74 8.41 -22.67
N ILE A 26 -11.53 9.30 -23.65
CA ILE A 26 -10.90 8.93 -24.92
C ILE A 26 -9.40 9.15 -24.77
N ILE A 27 -8.60 8.14 -25.12
CA ILE A 27 -7.14 8.15 -25.09
C ILE A 27 -6.62 8.28 -26.52
N ASP A 28 -5.77 9.27 -26.76
CA ASP A 28 -5.01 9.45 -28.00
C ASP A 28 -3.70 8.64 -27.90
N ILE A 29 -3.55 7.60 -28.73
CA ILE A 29 -2.33 6.79 -28.82
C ILE A 29 -1.59 7.17 -30.09
N ASN A 30 -0.36 7.63 -29.92
CA ASN A 30 0.57 7.97 -30.98
C ASN A 30 1.78 7.05 -30.93
N GLY A 31 2.39 6.72 -32.06
CA GLY A 31 3.60 5.90 -32.03
C GLY A 31 4.10 5.51 -33.39
N GLY A 32 5.08 4.62 -33.44
CA GLY A 32 5.47 3.99 -34.69
C GLY A 32 5.83 2.52 -34.54
N VAL A 33 5.75 1.83 -35.66
CA VAL A 33 6.13 0.42 -35.81
C VAL A 33 7.51 0.38 -36.45
N TYR A 34 8.46 -0.27 -35.77
CA TYR A 34 9.85 -0.31 -36.19
C TYR A 34 10.41 -1.73 -36.13
N GLY A 35 11.23 -2.09 -37.10
CA GLY A 35 12.15 -3.22 -37.01
C GLY A 35 13.55 -2.76 -36.58
N GLU A 36 14.35 -3.67 -36.05
CA GLU A 36 15.76 -3.44 -35.75
C GLU A 36 16.63 -4.20 -36.76
N ILE A 37 17.40 -3.44 -37.57
CA ILE A 37 18.34 -3.99 -38.56
C ILE A 37 19.70 -3.38 -38.24
N ASP A 38 20.69 -4.21 -37.92
CA ASP A 38 22.05 -3.79 -37.57
C ASP A 38 22.10 -2.68 -36.50
N GLY A 39 21.23 -2.77 -35.49
CA GLY A 39 21.13 -1.80 -34.39
C GLY A 39 20.50 -0.45 -34.76
N LYS A 40 19.92 -0.32 -35.97
CA LYS A 40 19.17 0.87 -36.41
C LYS A 40 17.67 0.58 -36.47
N LYS A 41 16.87 1.52 -35.97
CA LYS A 41 15.41 1.49 -36.07
C LYS A 41 14.97 1.87 -37.47
N VAL A 42 14.27 0.96 -38.14
CA VAL A 42 13.71 1.17 -39.48
C VAL A 42 12.18 1.14 -39.37
N GLY A 43 11.51 2.20 -39.81
CA GLY A 43 10.06 2.30 -39.78
C GLY A 43 9.40 1.30 -40.74
N VAL A 44 8.37 0.61 -40.26
CA VAL A 44 7.64 -0.40 -41.03
C VAL A 44 6.34 0.21 -41.54
N ALA A 45 6.34 0.56 -42.82
CA ALA A 45 5.27 1.31 -43.46
C ALA A 45 4.06 0.44 -43.85
N ARG A 46 2.88 1.06 -43.88
CA ARG A 46 1.62 0.52 -44.45
C ARG A 46 1.08 -0.76 -43.79
N ILE A 47 1.51 -1.07 -42.58
CA ILE A 47 1.02 -2.21 -41.81
C ILE A 47 -0.32 -1.88 -41.16
N LEU A 48 -1.25 -2.84 -41.15
CA LEU A 48 -2.51 -2.72 -40.43
C LEU A 48 -2.34 -3.20 -38.98
N LEU A 49 -2.58 -2.29 -38.05
CA LEU A 49 -2.62 -2.56 -36.62
C LEU A 49 -4.07 -2.74 -36.19
N VAL A 50 -4.34 -3.79 -35.42
CA VAL A 50 -5.65 -4.08 -34.84
C VAL A 50 -5.58 -3.90 -33.33
N PHE A 51 -6.32 -2.93 -32.81
CA PHE A 51 -6.43 -2.62 -31.39
C PHE A 51 -7.75 -3.17 -30.84
N SER A 52 -7.69 -4.31 -30.15
CA SER A 52 -8.85 -4.93 -29.54
C SER A 52 -9.20 -4.24 -28.22
N PRO A 53 -10.48 -3.87 -27.97
CA PRO A 53 -11.68 -4.35 -28.67
C PRO A 53 -12.25 -3.46 -29.81
N SER A 54 -11.69 -2.29 -30.14
CA SER A 54 -12.50 -1.29 -30.85
C SER A 54 -12.07 -0.84 -32.24
N ASP A 55 -10.79 -0.86 -32.63
CA ASP A 55 -10.42 -0.13 -33.85
C ASP A 55 -9.13 -0.64 -34.54
N THR A 56 -8.91 -0.19 -35.76
CA THR A 56 -7.74 -0.51 -36.58
C THR A 56 -7.12 0.74 -37.17
N VAL A 57 -5.78 0.79 -37.27
CA VAL A 57 -5.06 1.90 -37.89
C VAL A 57 -3.96 1.38 -38.79
N ARG A 58 -3.70 2.09 -39.89
CA ARG A 58 -2.61 1.74 -40.80
C ARG A 58 -1.43 2.70 -40.60
N THR A 59 -0.22 2.17 -40.54
CA THR A 59 0.98 3.00 -40.42
C THR A 59 1.24 3.83 -41.69
N ASP A 60 1.79 5.02 -41.52
CA ASP A 60 2.18 5.93 -42.60
C ASP A 60 3.44 5.42 -43.36
N ALA A 61 3.96 6.22 -44.29
CA ALA A 61 5.15 5.88 -45.08
C ALA A 61 6.45 5.77 -44.24
N SER A 62 6.44 6.32 -43.03
CA SER A 62 7.56 6.33 -42.08
C SER A 62 7.35 5.33 -40.93
N GLY A 63 6.27 4.56 -40.94
CA GLY A 63 5.90 3.59 -39.90
C GLY A 63 5.14 4.18 -38.70
N ASN A 64 4.74 5.45 -38.72
CA ASN A 64 4.02 6.08 -37.61
C ASN A 64 2.50 5.85 -37.70
N TYR A 65 1.82 5.90 -36.56
CA TYR A 65 0.36 5.79 -36.44
C TYR A 65 -0.18 6.70 -35.32
N GLU A 66 -1.45 7.08 -35.45
CA GLU A 66 -2.24 7.80 -34.45
C GLU A 66 -3.64 7.18 -34.40
N ILE A 67 -4.13 6.84 -33.21
CA ILE A 67 -5.44 6.22 -33.01
C ILE A 67 -6.09 6.73 -31.72
N ARG A 68 -7.42 6.87 -31.72
CA ARG A 68 -8.21 7.30 -30.57
C ARG A 68 -9.03 6.15 -30.04
N LEU A 69 -8.79 5.73 -28.81
CA LEU A 69 -9.47 4.58 -28.20
C LEU A 69 -10.17 4.99 -26.90
N PRO A 70 -11.38 4.47 -26.61
CA PRO A 70 -11.98 4.62 -25.30
C PRO A 70 -11.09 3.95 -24.23
N ASP A 71 -10.99 4.55 -23.06
CA ASP A 71 -10.41 3.91 -21.88
C ASP A 71 -11.36 2.79 -21.43
N PHE A 72 -10.90 1.57 -21.60
CA PHE A 72 -11.62 0.37 -21.19
C PHE A 72 -11.27 -0.08 -19.77
N GLY A 73 -10.34 0.60 -19.08
CA GLY A 73 -9.86 0.18 -17.76
C GLY A 73 -9.14 -1.18 -17.77
N MET A 74 -8.74 -1.65 -18.96
CA MET A 74 -8.08 -2.93 -19.20
C MET A 74 -6.98 -2.78 -20.25
N PRO A 75 -5.98 -3.67 -20.29
CA PRO A 75 -4.93 -3.62 -21.29
C PRO A 75 -5.49 -3.75 -22.70
N ILE A 76 -5.03 -2.91 -23.63
CA ILE A 76 -5.41 -2.99 -25.05
C ILE A 76 -4.46 -3.95 -25.75
N LYS A 77 -5.03 -4.88 -26.52
CA LYS A 77 -4.25 -5.84 -27.31
C LYS A 77 -4.03 -5.33 -28.72
N VAL A 78 -2.79 -5.31 -29.15
CA VAL A 78 -2.38 -4.96 -30.52
C VAL A 78 -2.00 -6.23 -31.27
N ALA A 79 -2.53 -6.38 -32.48
CA ALA A 79 -2.12 -7.39 -33.44
C ALA A 79 -1.74 -6.74 -34.77
N ILE A 80 -0.88 -7.41 -35.54
CA ILE A 80 -0.42 -6.96 -36.85
C ILE A 80 -1.02 -7.84 -37.94
N LEU A 81 -1.50 -7.22 -39.02
CA LEU A 81 -1.93 -7.91 -40.24
C LEU A 81 -1.19 -7.33 -41.45
N PRO A 82 -0.57 -8.16 -42.32
CA PRO A 82 -0.51 -9.64 -42.28
C PRO A 82 0.41 -10.20 -41.16
N SER A 83 0.24 -11.49 -40.82
CA SER A 83 0.85 -12.18 -39.66
C SER A 83 2.34 -12.49 -39.79
N ASP A 84 3.05 -11.85 -40.70
CA ASP A 84 4.47 -12.13 -41.00
C ASP A 84 5.42 -11.43 -40.02
N TYR A 85 4.86 -10.79 -38.98
CA TYR A 85 5.56 -10.01 -37.97
C TYR A 85 5.08 -10.39 -36.57
N ASP A 86 6.03 -10.73 -35.71
CA ASP A 86 5.82 -10.90 -34.28
C ASP A 86 6.12 -9.59 -33.54
N ILE A 87 5.21 -9.19 -32.64
CA ILE A 87 5.40 -8.04 -31.78
C ILE A 87 6.33 -8.43 -30.63
N VAL A 88 7.49 -7.79 -30.57
CA VAL A 88 8.48 -7.96 -29.49
C VAL A 88 8.21 -6.96 -28.36
N VAL A 89 7.81 -5.74 -28.71
CA VAL A 89 7.46 -4.68 -27.75
C VAL A 89 6.18 -4.00 -28.24
N PRO A 90 5.14 -3.83 -27.41
CA PRO A 90 5.03 -4.34 -26.04
C PRO A 90 4.89 -5.87 -25.99
N PRO A 91 5.37 -6.53 -24.91
CA PRO A 91 5.30 -7.99 -24.79
C PRO A 91 3.85 -8.48 -24.89
N LYS A 92 3.62 -9.55 -25.66
CA LYS A 92 2.28 -10.10 -25.98
C LYS A 92 1.33 -9.12 -26.69
N GLY A 93 1.84 -8.00 -27.19
CA GLY A 93 1.02 -6.94 -27.78
C GLY A 93 0.12 -6.22 -26.77
N GLU A 94 0.39 -6.33 -25.47
CA GLU A 94 -0.46 -5.74 -24.42
C GLU A 94 0.05 -4.34 -24.02
N ILE A 95 -0.76 -3.31 -24.28
CA ILE A 95 -0.50 -1.94 -23.83
C ILE A 95 -1.19 -1.74 -22.49
N HIS A 96 -0.39 -1.46 -21.45
CA HIS A 96 -0.87 -1.18 -20.10
C HIS A 96 -0.95 0.32 -19.85
N PHE A 97 -2.08 0.77 -19.31
CA PHE A 97 -2.36 2.16 -18.96
C PHE A 97 -2.24 2.35 -17.46
N GLU A 98 -1.05 2.10 -16.89
CA GLU A 98 -0.81 2.31 -15.46
C GLU A 98 -0.48 3.80 -15.22
N ASN A 99 -1.24 4.45 -14.33
CA ASN A 99 -0.99 5.82 -13.83
C ASN A 99 -1.13 6.98 -14.85
N LEU A 100 -2.11 6.93 -15.76
CA LEU A 100 -2.46 8.13 -16.54
C LEU A 100 -3.10 9.19 -15.63
N GLN A 101 -2.41 10.32 -15.45
CA GLN A 101 -3.01 11.47 -14.80
C GLN A 101 -4.23 11.94 -15.62
N PRO A 102 -5.34 12.36 -14.99
CA PRO A 102 -6.55 12.82 -15.68
C PRO A 102 -6.31 13.95 -16.70
N SER A 103 -5.17 14.65 -16.60
CA SER A 103 -4.76 15.75 -17.46
C SER A 103 -3.96 15.35 -18.71
N LYS A 104 -3.55 14.09 -18.86
CA LYS A 104 -2.78 13.59 -20.01
C LYS A 104 -3.42 12.32 -20.58
N LEU A 105 -4.39 12.52 -21.46
CA LEU A 105 -5.04 11.46 -22.24
C LEU A 105 -4.27 11.15 -23.55
N SER A 106 -2.97 11.41 -23.62
CA SER A 106 -2.14 11.09 -24.78
C SER A 106 -0.91 10.26 -24.41
N ILE A 107 -0.63 9.23 -25.22
CA ILE A 107 0.41 8.23 -24.93
C ILE A 107 1.22 7.96 -26.18
N THR A 108 2.54 7.86 -26.02
CA THR A 108 3.44 7.42 -27.08
C THR A 108 3.76 5.93 -26.92
N CYS A 109 3.39 5.08 -27.89
CA CYS A 109 3.63 3.64 -27.88
C CYS A 109 4.38 3.17 -29.14
N ASN A 110 5.65 2.83 -28.98
CA ASN A 110 6.45 2.28 -30.08
C ASN A 110 6.34 0.75 -30.12
N ILE A 111 5.98 0.21 -31.28
CA ILE A 111 5.83 -1.21 -31.51
C ILE A 111 7.10 -1.72 -32.20
N MET A 112 7.81 -2.65 -31.57
CA MET A 112 8.95 -3.32 -32.19
C MET A 112 8.51 -4.66 -32.76
N VAL A 113 8.86 -4.92 -34.03
CA VAL A 113 8.49 -6.14 -34.73
C VAL A 113 9.71 -6.93 -35.16
N MET A 114 9.64 -8.25 -35.05
CA MET A 114 10.52 -9.19 -35.74
C MET A 114 9.67 -9.93 -36.76
N GLY A 115 9.96 -9.76 -38.05
CA GLY A 115 9.40 -10.61 -39.08
C GLY A 115 10.41 -11.67 -39.51
N ASP A 116 9.92 -12.70 -40.20
CA ASP A 116 10.73 -13.57 -41.05
C ASP A 116 11.25 -12.76 -42.26
N GLN A 117 12.04 -11.71 -42.00
CA GLN A 117 13.06 -11.35 -42.95
C GLN A 117 14.07 -12.48 -42.88
N ILE A 118 13.86 -13.45 -43.77
CA ILE A 118 14.81 -14.50 -44.07
C ILE A 118 16.18 -13.82 -44.10
N ASN A 119 16.98 -14.13 -43.08
CA ASN A 119 18.28 -13.53 -42.83
C ASN A 119 18.98 -13.38 -44.19
N GLU A 120 19.18 -12.15 -44.67
CA GLU A 120 19.61 -11.90 -46.05
C GLU A 120 20.90 -12.68 -46.35
N GLU A 121 21.73 -12.89 -45.32
CA GLU A 121 22.94 -13.70 -45.35
C GLU A 121 22.65 -15.20 -45.61
N LEU A 122 21.61 -15.75 -44.99
CA LEU A 122 21.13 -17.12 -45.19
C LEU A 122 20.47 -17.29 -46.56
N MET A 123 19.70 -16.30 -47.03
CA MET A 123 19.18 -16.31 -48.41
C MET A 123 20.29 -16.17 -49.45
N GLN A 124 21.31 -15.35 -49.18
CA GLN A 124 22.49 -15.26 -50.02
C GLN A 124 23.27 -16.57 -50.03
N GLN A 125 23.42 -17.25 -48.88
CA GLN A 125 24.03 -18.57 -48.79
C GLN A 125 23.23 -19.63 -49.54
N ILE A 126 21.90 -19.71 -49.36
CA ILE A 126 21.00 -20.63 -50.07
C ILE A 126 21.01 -20.35 -51.58
N ASN A 127 20.98 -19.08 -51.99
CA ASN A 127 21.04 -18.70 -53.40
C ASN A 127 22.42 -19.00 -54.02
N SER A 128 23.51 -18.83 -53.26
CA SER A 128 24.86 -19.20 -53.69
C SER A 128 25.00 -20.73 -53.83
N LEU A 129 24.45 -21.49 -52.88
CA LEU A 129 24.42 -22.95 -52.90
C LEU A 129 23.59 -23.46 -54.07
N ASN A 130 22.39 -22.89 -54.30
CA ASN A 130 21.54 -23.24 -55.43
C ASN A 130 22.19 -22.89 -56.78
N LYS A 131 22.90 -21.76 -56.85
CA LYS A 131 23.68 -21.37 -58.05
C LYS A 131 24.83 -22.36 -58.29
N ASN A 132 25.58 -22.70 -57.25
CA ASN A 132 26.65 -23.69 -57.30
C ASN A 132 26.15 -25.08 -57.69
N ILE A 133 25.00 -25.52 -57.14
CA ILE A 133 24.36 -26.80 -57.50
C ILE A 133 23.95 -26.79 -58.97
N ARG A 134 23.32 -25.71 -59.48
CA ARG A 134 22.92 -25.59 -60.88
C ARG A 134 24.11 -25.52 -61.85
N GLU A 135 25.19 -24.85 -61.45
CA GLU A 135 26.44 -24.79 -62.20
C GLU A 135 27.16 -26.15 -62.24
N LEU A 136 27.13 -26.90 -61.13
CA LEU A 136 27.68 -28.25 -61.03
C LEU A 136 26.83 -29.29 -61.78
N GLN A 137 25.49 -29.14 -61.80
CA GLN A 137 24.57 -29.93 -62.60
C GLN A 137 24.75 -29.70 -64.10
N LYS A 138 24.96 -28.43 -64.53
CA LYS A 138 25.24 -28.08 -65.93
C LYS A 138 26.58 -28.62 -66.45
N LYS A 139 27.56 -28.85 -65.56
CA LYS A 139 28.90 -29.34 -65.92
C LYS A 139 29.07 -30.86 -65.89
N ASN A 140 28.00 -31.61 -65.62
CA ASN A 140 27.89 -33.08 -65.58
C ASN A 140 29.23 -33.83 -65.47
N ASN A 141 29.80 -33.81 -64.25
CA ASN A 141 30.70 -34.83 -63.69
C ASN A 141 30.90 -34.55 -62.19
N LEU A 142 29.80 -34.44 -61.44
CA LEU A 142 29.88 -34.63 -59.99
C LEU A 142 30.15 -36.12 -59.77
N SER A 143 31.38 -36.49 -59.41
CA SER A 143 31.67 -37.87 -59.02
C SER A 143 30.77 -38.24 -57.84
N GLU A 144 30.30 -39.48 -57.81
CA GLU A 144 29.45 -40.02 -56.74
C GLU A 144 30.01 -39.73 -55.35
N ARG A 145 31.34 -39.72 -55.21
CA ARG A 145 32.05 -39.28 -53.99
C ARG A 145 31.75 -37.84 -53.57
N LYS A 146 31.62 -36.90 -54.50
CA LYS A 146 31.30 -35.49 -54.19
C LYS A 146 29.84 -35.32 -53.79
N VAL A 147 28.94 -36.09 -54.38
CA VAL A 147 27.52 -36.12 -53.99
C VAL A 147 27.36 -36.69 -52.59
N LEU A 148 28.05 -37.80 -52.28
CA LEU A 148 28.12 -38.38 -50.94
C LEU A 148 28.73 -37.40 -49.91
N ALA A 149 29.81 -36.70 -50.26
CA ALA A 149 30.39 -35.70 -49.37
C ALA A 149 29.40 -34.56 -49.06
N LEU A 150 28.70 -34.04 -50.08
CA LEU A 150 27.67 -33.02 -49.89
C LEU A 150 26.47 -33.53 -49.07
N GLN A 151 26.03 -34.76 -49.30
CA GLN A 151 24.95 -35.38 -48.52
C GLN A 151 25.35 -35.56 -47.06
N ASN A 152 26.58 -36.02 -46.79
CA ASN A 152 27.09 -36.15 -45.42
C ASN A 152 27.21 -34.80 -44.73
N THR A 153 27.76 -33.77 -45.39
CA THR A 153 27.83 -32.43 -44.81
C THR A 153 26.43 -31.85 -44.54
N MET A 154 25.45 -32.07 -45.43
CA MET A 154 24.08 -31.64 -45.22
C MET A 154 23.44 -32.37 -44.02
N MET A 155 23.68 -33.68 -43.89
CA MET A 155 23.21 -34.48 -42.76
C MET A 155 23.84 -34.03 -41.44
N ASP A 156 25.14 -33.79 -41.41
CA ASP A 156 25.85 -33.29 -40.23
C ASP A 156 25.32 -31.92 -39.81
N THR A 157 25.02 -31.05 -40.78
CA THR A 157 24.43 -29.73 -40.55
C THR A 157 23.01 -29.84 -40.00
N LEU A 158 22.18 -30.74 -40.55
CA LEU A 158 20.82 -31.01 -40.04
C LEU A 158 20.85 -31.55 -38.61
N LEU A 159 21.74 -32.51 -38.32
CA LEU A 159 21.91 -33.07 -36.98
C LEU A 159 22.38 -32.01 -35.98
N TYR A 160 23.30 -31.14 -36.39
CA TYR A 160 23.77 -30.02 -35.57
C TYR A 160 22.63 -29.04 -35.23
N TYR A 161 21.82 -28.64 -36.22
CA TYR A 161 20.67 -27.77 -35.96
C TYR A 161 19.59 -28.44 -35.11
N GLN A 162 19.34 -29.75 -35.29
CA GLN A 162 18.43 -30.51 -34.42
C GLN A 162 18.92 -30.53 -32.97
N GLN A 163 20.23 -30.70 -32.73
CA GLN A 163 20.80 -30.63 -31.39
C GLN A 163 20.66 -29.23 -30.77
N ILE A 164 20.90 -28.18 -31.55
CA ILE A 164 20.68 -26.79 -31.09
C ILE A 164 19.22 -26.59 -30.71
N GLN A 165 18.28 -26.99 -31.57
CA GLN A 165 16.86 -26.83 -31.32
C GLN A 165 16.43 -27.53 -30.02
N ALA A 166 16.83 -28.79 -29.84
CA ALA A 166 16.56 -29.53 -28.61
C ALA A 166 17.18 -28.84 -27.37
N SER A 167 18.37 -28.25 -27.50
CA SER A 167 19.00 -27.50 -26.40
C SER A 167 18.24 -26.21 -26.05
N LEU A 168 17.69 -25.52 -27.05
CA LEU A 168 16.90 -24.30 -26.87
C LEU A 168 15.54 -24.62 -26.25
N GLU A 169 14.86 -25.67 -26.70
CA GLU A 169 13.60 -26.15 -26.12
C GLU A 169 13.78 -26.52 -24.64
N ASN A 170 14.87 -27.21 -24.29
CA ASN A 170 15.18 -27.52 -22.90
C ASN A 170 15.43 -26.26 -22.05
N LYS A 171 16.16 -25.27 -22.58
CA LYS A 171 16.38 -23.99 -21.89
C LYS A 171 15.06 -23.22 -21.69
N LEU A 172 14.19 -23.21 -22.71
CA LEU A 172 12.89 -22.57 -22.65
C LEU A 172 12.00 -23.22 -21.57
N ASP A 173 11.96 -24.55 -21.50
CA ASP A 173 11.21 -25.27 -20.48
C ASP A 173 11.73 -24.97 -19.06
N LEU A 174 13.05 -24.90 -18.89
CA LEU A 174 13.69 -24.57 -17.62
C LEU A 174 13.34 -23.14 -17.17
N GLN A 175 13.41 -22.17 -18.09
CA GLN A 175 13.01 -20.78 -17.83
C GLN A 175 11.51 -20.66 -17.52
N ASN A 176 10.64 -21.39 -18.22
CA ASN A 176 9.21 -21.41 -17.95
C ASN A 176 8.90 -21.95 -16.54
N LYS A 177 9.61 -23.00 -16.12
CA LYS A 177 9.51 -23.53 -14.74
C LYS A 177 9.95 -22.50 -13.70
N GLU A 178 11.04 -21.79 -13.94
CA GLU A 178 11.52 -20.73 -13.05
C GLU A 178 10.51 -19.57 -12.96
N ILE A 179 9.95 -19.13 -14.08
CA ILE A 179 8.90 -18.09 -14.13
C ILE A 179 7.68 -18.51 -13.31
N LEU A 180 7.25 -19.78 -13.39
CA LEU A 180 6.13 -20.30 -12.59
C LEU A 180 6.46 -20.27 -11.09
N GLN A 181 7.65 -20.72 -10.68
CA GLN A 181 8.08 -20.68 -9.29
C GLN A 181 8.16 -19.26 -8.72
N LEU A 182 8.67 -18.31 -9.52
CA LEU A 182 8.71 -16.90 -9.15
C LEU A 182 7.31 -16.31 -9.00
N ARG A 183 6.39 -16.63 -9.92
CA ARG A 183 4.98 -16.20 -9.83
C ARG A 183 4.31 -16.73 -8.56
N ASP A 184 4.52 -17.99 -8.22
CA ASP A 184 3.96 -18.58 -7.00
C ASP A 184 4.57 -17.95 -5.74
N SER A 185 5.88 -17.70 -5.74
CA SER A 185 6.58 -17.02 -4.65
C SER A 185 6.06 -15.60 -4.43
N ILE A 186 5.84 -14.85 -5.52
CA ILE A 186 5.25 -13.50 -5.49
C ILE A 186 3.84 -13.56 -4.85
N LYS A 187 3.01 -14.53 -5.25
CA LYS A 187 1.66 -14.70 -4.69
C LYS A 187 1.70 -15.00 -3.18
N ILE A 188 2.63 -15.84 -2.74
CA ILE A 188 2.83 -16.16 -1.31
C ILE A 188 3.28 -14.92 -0.54
N ILE A 189 4.23 -14.15 -1.08
CA ILE A 189 4.73 -12.93 -0.46
C ILE A 189 3.63 -11.89 -0.33
N PHE A 190 2.84 -11.66 -1.39
CA PHE A 190 1.69 -10.75 -1.31
C PHE A 190 0.69 -11.19 -0.25
N LYS A 191 0.36 -12.48 -0.17
CA LYS A 191 -0.53 -13.00 0.88
C LYS A 191 0.01 -12.69 2.27
N LYS A 192 1.28 -13.00 2.54
CA LYS A 192 1.93 -12.72 3.84
C LYS A 192 1.98 -11.23 4.15
N TYR A 193 2.20 -10.40 3.13
CA TYR A 193 2.21 -8.95 3.28
C TYR A 193 0.85 -8.41 3.71
N TYR A 194 -0.24 -8.84 3.05
CA TYR A 194 -1.59 -8.44 3.45
C TYR A 194 -1.98 -8.97 4.83
N GLU A 195 -1.64 -10.23 5.14
CA GLU A 195 -1.86 -10.78 6.49
C GLU A 195 -1.14 -9.97 7.58
N ALA A 196 0.11 -9.59 7.34
CA ALA A 196 0.88 -8.77 8.27
C ALA A 196 0.33 -7.33 8.38
N LEU A 197 -0.20 -6.78 7.28
CA LEU A 197 -0.80 -5.45 7.27
C LEU A 197 -2.13 -5.42 8.03
N ASP A 198 -2.97 -6.44 7.85
CA ASP A 198 -4.22 -6.62 8.61
C ASP A 198 -3.92 -6.82 10.10
N GLU A 199 -2.94 -7.66 10.45
CA GLU A 199 -2.53 -7.87 11.85
C GLU A 199 -2.02 -6.56 12.47
N LYS A 200 -1.18 -5.81 11.74
CA LYS A 200 -0.70 -4.49 12.17
C LYS A 200 -1.86 -3.55 12.47
N PHE A 201 -2.83 -3.43 11.56
CA PHE A 201 -3.97 -2.54 11.72
C PHE A 201 -4.82 -2.91 12.94
N LEU A 202 -5.10 -4.21 13.13
CA LEU A 202 -5.82 -4.70 14.30
C LEU A 202 -5.10 -4.35 15.61
N ARG A 203 -3.78 -4.54 15.66
CA ARG A 203 -2.96 -4.18 16.82
C ARG A 203 -2.98 -2.67 17.09
N GLN A 204 -2.85 -1.84 16.06
CA GLN A 204 -2.97 -0.39 16.20
C GLN A 204 -4.34 0.01 16.79
N GLN A 205 -5.42 -0.62 16.35
CA GLN A 205 -6.76 -0.33 16.87
C GLN A 205 -6.94 -0.77 18.33
N GLU A 206 -6.43 -1.95 18.70
CA GLU A 206 -6.43 -2.46 20.08
C GLU A 206 -5.65 -1.52 21.01
N ASP A 207 -4.42 -1.17 20.65
CA ASP A 207 -3.56 -0.31 21.44
C ASP A 207 -4.11 1.12 21.53
N PHE A 208 -4.64 1.67 20.44
CA PHE A 208 -5.30 2.99 20.44
C PHE A 208 -6.48 3.04 21.41
N THR A 209 -7.34 2.02 21.37
CA THR A 209 -8.51 1.94 22.24
C THR A 209 -8.08 1.84 23.70
N SER A 210 -7.12 0.96 23.99
CA SER A 210 -6.57 0.74 25.32
C SER A 210 -5.94 2.00 25.92
N VAL A 211 -5.05 2.68 25.16
CA VAL A 211 -4.38 3.91 25.60
C VAL A 211 -5.39 5.03 25.83
N SER A 212 -6.31 5.24 24.88
CA SER A 212 -7.34 6.28 24.97
C SER A 212 -8.25 6.07 26.18
N GLU A 213 -8.66 4.81 26.44
CA GLU A 213 -9.50 4.48 27.58
C GLU A 213 -8.77 4.74 28.90
N LYS A 214 -7.49 4.33 29.03
CA LYS A 214 -6.69 4.56 30.24
C LYS A 214 -6.54 6.05 30.54
N LEU A 215 -6.16 6.86 29.55
CA LEU A 215 -5.98 8.30 29.71
C LEU A 215 -7.29 8.99 30.11
N ASN A 216 -8.38 8.74 29.37
CA ASN A 216 -9.68 9.33 29.67
C ASN A 216 -10.21 8.91 31.04
N THR A 217 -10.04 7.64 31.41
CA THR A 217 -10.46 7.14 32.72
C THR A 217 -9.65 7.81 33.84
N TYR A 218 -8.33 7.95 33.67
CA TYR A 218 -7.50 8.62 34.66
C TYR A 218 -7.91 10.09 34.84
N ILE A 219 -8.07 10.83 33.74
CA ILE A 219 -8.53 12.22 33.73
C ILE A 219 -9.88 12.34 34.46
N SER A 220 -10.83 11.46 34.15
CA SER A 220 -12.15 11.44 34.80
C SER A 220 -12.03 11.21 36.32
N ARG A 221 -11.20 10.26 36.77
CA ARG A 221 -11.01 10.00 38.21
C ARG A 221 -10.26 11.13 38.92
N ALA A 222 -9.30 11.75 38.25
CA ALA A 222 -8.61 12.93 38.75
C ALA A 222 -9.58 14.11 38.90
N ALA A 223 -10.48 14.30 37.94
CA ALA A 223 -11.54 15.31 38.00
C ALA A 223 -12.54 15.03 39.14
N ASP A 224 -12.98 13.78 39.33
CA ASP A 224 -13.85 13.37 40.43
C ASP A 224 -13.25 13.75 41.80
N LEU A 225 -11.97 13.43 42.00
CA LEU A 225 -11.24 13.78 43.23
C LEU A 225 -11.10 15.29 43.42
N ARG A 226 -10.69 16.01 42.37
CA ARG A 226 -10.59 17.47 42.37
C ARG A 226 -11.92 18.11 42.77
N ASP A 227 -13.01 17.66 42.18
CA ASP A 227 -14.35 18.23 42.39
C ASP A 227 -14.92 17.88 43.79
N TRP A 228 -14.32 16.90 44.46
CA TRP A 228 -14.61 16.58 45.86
C TRP A 228 -13.86 17.47 46.86
N MET A 229 -12.77 18.14 46.47
CA MET A 229 -11.95 18.94 47.39
C MET A 229 -12.73 20.02 48.19
N PRO A 230 -13.70 20.75 47.61
CA PRO A 230 -14.53 21.71 48.37
C PRO A 230 -15.41 21.10 49.46
N LYS A 231 -15.53 19.76 49.49
CA LYS A 231 -16.41 19.01 50.41
C LYS A 231 -15.63 18.30 51.52
N ILE A 232 -14.31 18.47 51.61
CA ILE A 232 -13.45 17.76 52.57
C ILE A 232 -13.89 17.95 54.02
N LYS A 233 -14.39 19.12 54.39
CA LYS A 233 -14.92 19.39 55.73
C LYS A 233 -16.04 18.42 56.12
N LEU A 234 -16.88 18.01 55.17
CA LEU A 234 -17.97 17.06 55.42
C LEU A 234 -17.47 15.70 55.90
N CYS A 235 -16.25 15.29 55.53
CA CYS A 235 -15.65 14.04 55.99
C CYS A 235 -15.40 14.00 57.51
N PHE A 236 -15.29 15.16 58.16
CA PHE A 236 -15.18 15.26 59.62
C PHE A 236 -16.54 15.24 60.32
N GLU A 237 -17.60 15.60 59.59
CA GLU A 237 -18.95 15.77 60.12
C GLU A 237 -19.82 14.53 59.88
N ARG A 238 -19.56 13.78 58.80
CA ARG A 238 -20.39 12.67 58.34
C ARG A 238 -19.55 11.48 57.87
N GLY A 239 -19.86 10.30 58.41
CA GLY A 239 -19.13 9.06 58.08
C GLY A 239 -19.31 8.60 56.63
N ASP A 240 -20.46 8.86 56.01
CA ASP A 240 -20.73 8.56 54.60
C ASP A 240 -19.86 9.41 53.65
N ALA A 241 -19.65 10.70 53.97
CA ALA A 241 -18.77 11.58 53.21
C ALA A 241 -17.31 11.09 53.26
N ALA A 242 -16.84 10.63 54.43
CA ALA A 242 -15.50 10.05 54.58
C ALA A 242 -15.34 8.74 53.77
N GLN A 243 -16.36 7.87 53.78
CA GLN A 243 -16.36 6.64 52.98
C GLN A 243 -16.33 6.92 51.47
N ASN A 244 -17.13 7.89 51.01
CA ASN A 244 -17.14 8.29 49.61
C ASN A 244 -15.79 8.87 49.17
N TYR A 245 -15.18 9.74 49.99
CA TYR A 245 -13.83 10.26 49.70
C TYR A 245 -12.78 9.15 49.62
N SER A 246 -12.80 8.20 50.56
CA SER A 246 -11.91 7.04 50.55
C SER A 246 -12.10 6.17 49.29
N ARG A 247 -13.35 5.98 48.84
CA ARG A 247 -13.65 5.27 47.58
C ARG A 247 -13.05 6.00 46.38
N LEU A 248 -13.24 7.32 46.28
CA LEU A 248 -12.69 8.12 45.17
C LEU A 248 -11.16 8.04 45.10
N ILE A 249 -10.47 8.10 46.26
CA ILE A 249 -9.01 7.93 46.30
C ILE A 249 -8.62 6.54 45.78
N LYS A 250 -9.34 5.50 46.23
CA LYS A 250 -9.08 4.12 45.80
C LYS A 250 -9.26 3.95 44.29
N ASP A 251 -10.37 4.44 43.75
CA ASP A 251 -10.68 4.32 42.32
C ASP A 251 -9.64 5.07 41.46
N TYR A 252 -9.23 6.27 41.89
CA TYR A 252 -8.15 7.01 41.25
C TYR A 252 -6.81 6.25 41.29
N ASN A 253 -6.41 5.75 42.47
CA ASN A 253 -5.16 5.02 42.62
C ASN A 253 -5.13 3.73 41.80
N GLN A 254 -6.25 3.01 41.68
CA GLN A 254 -6.34 1.82 40.85
C GLN A 254 -6.03 2.11 39.37
N VAL A 255 -6.54 3.21 38.84
CA VAL A 255 -6.27 3.61 37.45
C VAL A 255 -4.82 4.06 37.30
N ARG A 256 -4.30 4.84 38.26
CA ARG A 256 -2.88 5.24 38.31
C ARG A 256 -1.96 4.01 38.31
N ASP A 257 -2.23 3.04 39.17
CA ASP A 257 -1.42 1.83 39.31
C ASP A 257 -1.42 1.01 38.01
N LYS A 258 -2.58 0.92 37.33
CA LYS A 258 -2.68 0.29 36.01
C LYS A 258 -1.80 0.99 34.98
N ILE A 259 -1.87 2.32 34.90
CA ILE A 259 -1.02 3.11 33.98
C ILE A 259 0.46 2.89 34.33
N ASN A 260 0.82 2.99 35.61
CA ASN A 260 2.20 2.81 36.04
C ASN A 260 2.74 1.41 35.71
N ALA A 261 1.91 0.36 35.76
CA ALA A 261 2.32 -0.99 35.39
C ALA A 261 2.43 -1.22 33.87
N GLU A 262 1.66 -0.49 33.05
CA GLU A 262 1.50 -0.80 31.63
C GLU A 262 2.12 0.24 30.67
N HIS A 263 2.47 1.44 31.15
CA HIS A 263 2.89 2.55 30.29
C HIS A 263 4.11 2.24 29.40
N GLU A 264 5.12 1.51 29.89
CA GLU A 264 6.28 1.11 29.07
C GLU A 264 5.89 0.20 27.91
N LYS A 265 4.93 -0.71 28.15
CA LYS A 265 4.38 -1.59 27.11
C LYS A 265 3.59 -0.77 26.10
N ASP A 266 2.77 0.16 26.56
CA ASP A 266 1.98 1.03 25.68
C ASP A 266 2.92 1.86 24.78
N ILE A 267 3.95 2.48 25.33
CA ILE A 267 4.98 3.23 24.58
C ILE A 267 5.68 2.33 23.55
N SER A 268 6.10 1.13 23.98
CA SER A 268 6.79 0.19 23.10
C SER A 268 5.91 -0.27 21.93
N SER A 269 4.62 -0.50 22.19
CA SER A 269 3.67 -0.93 21.18
C SER A 269 3.38 0.20 20.19
N VAL A 270 3.21 1.43 20.68
CA VAL A 270 3.07 2.61 19.81
C VAL A 270 4.31 2.82 18.95
N ASN A 271 5.51 2.69 19.53
CA ASN A 271 6.77 2.80 18.78
C ASN A 271 6.94 1.71 17.70
N HIS A 272 6.34 0.53 17.91
CA HIS A 272 6.43 -0.57 16.96
C HIS A 272 5.42 -0.44 15.81
N TYR A 273 4.18 -0.03 16.12
CA TYR A 273 3.09 -0.07 15.16
C TYR A 273 2.82 1.26 14.45
N TRP A 274 3.15 2.42 15.05
CA TRP A 274 2.96 3.72 14.40
C TRP A 274 4.15 4.11 13.53
N THR A 275 3.85 4.79 12.43
CA THR A 275 4.88 5.19 11.45
C THR A 275 5.66 6.42 11.92
N ASN A 276 5.01 7.31 12.67
CA ASN A 276 5.65 8.53 13.19
C ASN A 276 6.28 8.28 14.58
N PRO A 277 7.62 8.37 14.71
CA PRO A 277 8.30 8.19 15.99
C PRO A 277 7.94 9.25 17.04
N GLU A 278 7.50 10.45 16.61
CA GLU A 278 7.05 11.49 17.55
C GLU A 278 5.78 11.09 18.30
N THR A 279 4.96 10.16 17.77
CA THR A 279 3.76 9.67 18.48
C THR A 279 4.12 8.92 19.75
N ALA A 280 5.11 8.02 19.70
CA ALA A 280 5.56 7.29 20.89
C ALA A 280 6.20 8.22 21.93
N LYS A 281 6.97 9.20 21.46
CA LYS A 281 7.59 10.21 22.32
C LYS A 281 6.54 11.10 23.00
N GLN A 282 5.54 11.58 22.26
CA GLN A 282 4.46 12.38 22.83
C GLN A 282 3.65 11.57 23.86
N LEU A 283 3.42 10.27 23.62
CA LEU A 283 2.79 9.38 24.60
C LEU A 283 3.64 9.26 25.88
N GLN A 284 4.95 9.07 25.72
CA GLN A 284 5.89 9.01 26.85
C GLN A 284 5.87 10.32 27.66
N GLU A 285 5.90 11.47 27.00
CA GLU A 285 5.80 12.78 27.66
C GLU A 285 4.49 12.94 28.42
N THR A 286 3.38 12.49 27.83
CA THR A 286 2.04 12.52 28.45
C THR A 286 1.99 11.64 29.71
N TYR A 287 2.54 10.42 29.66
CA TYR A 287 2.62 9.56 30.85
C TYR A 287 3.54 10.11 31.93
N ASN A 288 4.70 10.67 31.55
CA ASN A 288 5.61 11.31 32.48
C ASN A 288 4.94 12.50 33.18
N TYR A 289 4.19 13.32 32.43
CA TYR A 289 3.41 14.41 33.01
C TYR A 289 2.33 13.89 33.96
N LEU A 290 1.59 12.86 33.56
CA LEU A 290 0.54 12.23 34.36
C LEU A 290 1.08 11.70 35.70
N LEU A 291 2.18 10.94 35.67
CA LEU A 291 2.74 10.29 36.86
C LEU A 291 3.49 11.28 37.75
N ASN A 292 4.35 12.14 37.17
CA ASN A 292 5.21 12.99 37.97
C ASN A 292 4.51 14.30 38.36
N GLU A 293 3.92 15.00 37.38
CA GLU A 293 3.37 16.34 37.61
C GLU A 293 1.96 16.32 38.19
N VAL A 294 1.10 15.43 37.68
CA VAL A 294 -0.27 15.30 38.17
C VAL A 294 -0.29 14.42 39.42
N HIS A 295 0.20 13.19 39.36
CA HIS A 295 0.09 12.30 40.53
C HIS A 295 1.04 12.70 41.67
N ASP A 296 2.36 12.58 41.50
CA ASP A 296 3.32 12.70 42.60
C ASP A 296 3.37 14.14 43.16
N ASN A 297 3.57 15.12 42.28
CA ASN A 297 3.79 16.51 42.68
C ASN A 297 2.51 17.24 43.10
N THR A 298 1.34 16.73 42.71
CA THR A 298 0.05 17.37 43.00
C THR A 298 -0.84 16.48 43.86
N PHE A 299 -1.41 15.41 43.30
CA PHE A 299 -2.43 14.63 43.99
C PHE A 299 -1.91 13.96 45.26
N LEU A 300 -0.79 13.24 45.17
CA LEU A 300 -0.19 12.55 46.31
C LEU A 300 0.19 13.52 47.42
N LEU A 301 0.86 14.62 47.08
CA LEU A 301 1.25 15.66 48.04
C LEU A 301 0.06 16.25 48.79
N TRP A 302 -0.98 16.67 48.09
CA TRP A 302 -2.12 17.36 48.70
C TRP A 302 -3.06 16.41 49.45
N ILE A 303 -3.28 15.19 48.93
CA ILE A 303 -4.03 14.15 49.65
C ILE A 303 -3.29 13.78 50.94
N GLY A 304 -1.96 13.65 50.90
CA GLY A 304 -1.13 13.41 52.08
C GLY A 304 -1.34 14.48 53.16
N LYS A 305 -1.23 15.76 52.79
CA LYS A 305 -1.48 16.89 53.71
C LYS A 305 -2.89 16.90 54.29
N ILE A 306 -3.90 16.57 53.50
CA ILE A 306 -5.29 16.46 54.00
C ILE A 306 -5.39 15.33 55.03
N ASN A 307 -4.77 14.18 54.75
CA ASN A 307 -4.77 13.03 55.65
C ASN A 307 -4.08 13.30 57.00
N GLU A 308 -3.05 14.14 57.03
CA GLU A 308 -2.43 14.59 58.29
C GLU A 308 -3.44 15.30 59.21
N TYR A 309 -4.36 16.10 58.65
CA TYR A 309 -5.39 16.79 59.45
C TYR A 309 -6.53 15.88 59.89
N PHE A 310 -6.80 14.79 59.16
CA PHE A 310 -7.68 13.73 59.62
C PHE A 310 -7.08 12.97 60.81
N ALA A 311 -5.76 12.72 60.79
CA ALA A 311 -5.06 11.98 61.84
C ALA A 311 -4.68 12.83 63.07
N ALA A 312 -4.70 14.17 62.96
CA ALA A 312 -4.36 15.07 64.06
C ALA A 312 -5.33 14.95 65.25
N VAL A 313 -4.82 15.12 66.48
CA VAL A 313 -5.62 15.15 67.71
C VAL A 313 -5.45 16.49 68.43
N PRO A 314 -6.50 17.34 68.54
CA PRO A 314 -7.81 17.19 67.91
C PRO A 314 -7.73 17.37 66.38
N ALA A 315 -8.68 16.75 65.67
CA ALA A 315 -8.82 16.86 64.22
C ALA A 315 -9.01 18.32 63.80
N LYS A 316 -8.48 18.71 62.64
CA LYS A 316 -8.42 20.12 62.21
C LYS A 316 -9.22 20.38 60.92
N PRO A 317 -10.56 20.33 60.96
CA PRO A 317 -11.42 20.39 59.76
C PRO A 317 -11.26 21.67 58.94
N ASN A 318 -11.13 22.83 59.59
CA ASN A 318 -10.98 24.11 58.88
C ASN A 318 -9.60 24.23 58.19
N GLN A 319 -8.56 23.60 58.75
CA GLN A 319 -7.23 23.57 58.11
C GLN A 319 -7.23 22.61 56.92
N ALA A 320 -7.84 21.43 57.09
CA ALA A 320 -8.04 20.48 55.99
C ALA A 320 -8.80 21.11 54.82
N GLN A 321 -9.89 21.84 55.09
CA GLN A 321 -10.66 22.50 54.04
C GLN A 321 -9.85 23.59 53.32
N LYS A 322 -9.12 24.44 54.06
CA LYS A 322 -8.27 25.47 53.46
C LYS A 322 -7.20 24.86 52.53
N VAL A 323 -6.62 23.73 52.92
CA VAL A 323 -5.65 22.99 52.11
C VAL A 323 -6.32 22.36 50.89
N ALA A 324 -7.52 21.81 51.04
CA ALA A 324 -8.28 21.24 49.95
C ALA A 324 -8.70 22.30 48.91
N ASP A 325 -9.13 23.48 49.34
CA ASP A 325 -9.49 24.59 48.44
C ASP A 325 -8.27 25.05 47.61
N ALA A 326 -7.10 25.15 48.25
CA ALA A 326 -5.84 25.46 47.55
C ALA A 326 -5.43 24.34 46.58
N ALA A 327 -5.57 23.08 47.00
CA ALA A 327 -5.28 21.91 46.18
C ALA A 327 -6.19 21.86 44.95
N GLN A 328 -7.48 22.18 45.10
CA GLN A 328 -8.45 22.17 44.00
C GLN A 328 -8.01 23.05 42.83
N VAL A 329 -7.51 24.26 43.12
CA VAL A 329 -7.06 25.21 42.09
C VAL A 329 -5.90 24.62 41.29
N LEU A 330 -4.90 24.06 41.98
CA LEU A 330 -3.74 23.47 41.32
C LEU A 330 -4.11 22.18 40.56
N MET A 331 -4.89 21.30 41.17
CA MET A 331 -5.41 20.09 40.54
C MET A 331 -6.19 20.43 39.27
N LYS A 332 -7.01 21.49 39.28
CA LYS A 332 -7.74 21.96 38.10
C LYS A 332 -6.80 22.34 36.96
N GLN A 333 -5.74 23.09 37.26
CA GLN A 333 -4.76 23.50 36.25
C GLN A 333 -4.01 22.30 35.66
N LYS A 334 -3.54 21.39 36.52
CA LYS A 334 -2.77 20.21 36.11
C LYS A 334 -3.61 19.21 35.32
N VAL A 335 -4.86 18.98 35.72
CA VAL A 335 -5.78 18.10 34.98
C VAL A 335 -6.15 18.70 33.62
N ALA A 336 -6.38 20.01 33.52
CA ALA A 336 -6.67 20.65 32.23
C ALA A 336 -5.50 20.60 31.25
N GLU A 337 -4.26 20.72 31.74
CA GLU A 337 -3.07 20.55 30.89
C GLU A 337 -2.90 19.08 30.45
N LEU A 338 -3.17 18.12 31.34
CA LEU A 338 -3.18 16.70 30.98
C LEU A 338 -4.26 16.37 29.95
N GLU A 339 -5.47 16.95 30.07
CA GLU A 339 -6.55 16.83 29.09
C GLU A 339 -6.08 17.26 27.71
N LYS A 340 -5.44 18.43 27.62
CA LYS A 340 -4.90 18.94 26.36
C LYS A 340 -3.81 18.03 25.77
N GLN A 341 -2.87 17.54 26.59
CA GLN A 341 -1.84 16.62 26.12
C GLN A 341 -2.45 15.28 25.66
N SER A 342 -3.46 14.79 26.38
CA SER A 342 -4.21 13.59 26.02
C SER A 342 -4.94 13.74 24.69
N GLU A 343 -5.57 14.89 24.43
CA GLU A 343 -6.22 15.18 23.15
C GLU A 343 -5.20 15.14 22.00
N ILE A 344 -4.04 15.80 22.17
CA ILE A 344 -2.98 15.83 21.16
C ILE A 344 -2.50 14.42 20.82
N ILE A 345 -2.20 13.58 21.82
CA ILE A 345 -1.72 12.21 21.54
C ILE A 345 -2.82 11.33 20.91
N ILE A 346 -4.07 11.48 21.34
CA ILE A 346 -5.19 10.72 20.76
C ILE A 346 -5.41 11.11 19.29
N GLU A 347 -5.29 12.40 18.94
CA GLU A 347 -5.34 12.85 17.55
C GLU A 347 -4.18 12.31 16.73
N LEU A 348 -2.94 12.43 17.24
CA LEU A 348 -1.75 11.90 16.56
C LEU A 348 -1.82 10.40 16.30
N MET A 349 -2.39 9.64 17.24
CA MET A 349 -2.58 8.20 17.08
C MET A 349 -3.69 7.89 16.08
N ARG A 350 -4.78 8.65 16.10
CA ARG A 350 -5.94 8.47 15.21
C ARG A 350 -5.62 8.78 13.75
N ASP A 351 -4.83 9.80 13.46
CA ASP A 351 -4.49 10.20 12.08
C ASP A 351 -3.66 9.16 11.32
N GLN A 352 -3.16 8.13 12.02
CA GLN A 352 -2.32 7.06 11.49
C GLN A 352 -3.01 5.69 11.47
N ILE A 353 -4.31 5.65 11.79
CA ILE A 353 -5.22 4.50 11.67
C ILE A 353 -6.23 4.85 10.59
#